data_AF-A0A917UWD8-F1
#
_entry.id   AF-A0A917UWD8-F1
#
_cell.length_a   1.000
_cell.length_b   1.000
_cell.length_c   1.000
_cell.angle_alpha   90.00
_cell.angle_beta   90.00
_cell.angle_gamma   90.00
#
_symmetry.space_group_name_H-M   'P 1'
#
loop_
_entity.id
_entity.type
_entity.pdbx_description
1 polymer ?
#
loop_
_entity_poly.entity_id
_entity_poly.type
_entity_poly.pdbx_seq_one_letter_code
_entity_poly.pdbx_strand_id
1 'polypeptide(L)'
;MNLDSVRPWVVADAREAKGVISRAVLLISARMHACVAALSSAVPTVGISYLGKFEGQFEWFDVPRVVVPFERATDTALIKRLAEQLLNERNVRGSQLKLGDFGWL
;
A
#
# COMPACT_ATOMS: atom_id res chain seq x y z
N MET A 1 8.61 -14.84 16.19
CA MET A 1 7.73 -14.61 15.02
C MET A 1 7.58 -15.96 14.32
N ASN A 2 6.38 -16.53 14.25
CA ASN A 2 6.17 -17.82 13.60
C ASN A 2 6.09 -17.62 12.08
N LEU A 3 7.08 -18.13 11.35
CA LEU A 3 7.17 -18.02 9.88
C LEU A 3 6.20 -18.94 9.12
N ASP A 4 5.58 -19.93 9.78
CA ASP A 4 4.57 -20.83 9.19
C ASP A 4 3.31 -20.07 8.74
N SER A 5 3.09 -18.87 9.28
CA SER A 5 2.04 -17.95 8.85
C SER A 5 2.34 -17.22 7.54
N VAL A 6 3.60 -17.23 7.09
CA VAL A 6 4.04 -16.56 5.86
C VAL A 6 3.86 -17.53 4.70
N ARG A 7 2.95 -17.19 3.79
CA ARG A 7 2.72 -17.96 2.56
C ARG A 7 3.34 -17.24 1.37
N PRO A 8 4.38 -17.80 0.71
CA PRO A 8 4.86 -17.25 -0.53
C PRO A 8 3.78 -17.40 -1.61
N TRP A 9 3.58 -16.36 -2.39
CA TRP A 9 2.74 -16.37 -3.59
C TRP A 9 3.63 -16.23 -4.81
N VAL A 10 3.46 -17.14 -5.77
CA VAL A 10 4.10 -17.06 -7.09
C VAL A 10 3.02 -16.73 -8.09
N VAL A 11 3.23 -15.68 -8.86
CA VAL A 11 2.30 -15.18 -9.88
C VAL A 11 2.97 -15.29 -11.25
N ALA A 12 2.20 -15.63 -12.28
CA ALA A 12 2.70 -15.84 -13.63
C ALA A 12 2.91 -14.52 -14.39
N ASP A 13 2.07 -13.52 -14.13
CA ASP A 13 2.09 -12.25 -14.85
C ASP A 13 1.69 -11.03 -14.00
N ALA A 14 1.78 -9.84 -14.60
CA ALA A 14 1.46 -8.58 -13.94
C ALA A 14 -0.02 -8.40 -13.60
N ARG A 15 -0.93 -9.02 -14.37
CA ARG A 15 -2.38 -8.95 -14.11
C ARG A 15 -2.72 -9.77 -12.88
N GLU A 16 -2.17 -10.97 -12.78
CA GLU A 16 -2.32 -11.82 -11.59
C GLU A 16 -1.71 -11.16 -10.36
N ALA A 17 -0.49 -10.60 -10.48
CA ALA A 17 0.14 -9.84 -9.42
C ALA A 17 -0.76 -8.70 -8.90
N LYS A 18 -1.36 -7.91 -9.82
CA LYS A 18 -2.29 -6.84 -9.45
C LYS A 18 -3.54 -7.38 -8.75
N GLY A 19 -4.11 -8.48 -9.22
CA GLY A 19 -5.29 -9.09 -8.61
C GLY A 19 -5.05 -9.61 -7.18
N VAL A 20 -3.84 -10.10 -6.90
CA VAL A 20 -3.44 -10.47 -5.53
C VAL A 20 -3.25 -9.22 -4.68
N ILE A 21 -2.49 -8.23 -5.18
CA ILE A 21 -2.21 -6.98 -4.47
C ILE A 21 -3.51 -6.23 -4.12
N SER A 22 -4.49 -6.17 -5.03
CA SER A 22 -5.75 -5.44 -4.81
C SER A 22 -6.62 -6.00 -3.68
N ARG A 23 -6.33 -7.23 -3.21
CA ARG A 23 -7.03 -7.87 -2.09
C ARG A 23 -6.30 -7.71 -0.76
N ALA A 24 -5.12 -7.11 -0.76
CA ALA A 24 -4.34 -6.88 0.45
C ALA A 24 -4.96 -5.76 1.30
N VAL A 25 -4.73 -5.81 2.61
CA VAL A 25 -5.14 -4.74 3.53
C VAL A 25 -4.17 -3.56 3.55
N LEU A 26 -2.90 -3.83 3.21
CA LEU A 26 -1.76 -2.93 3.18
C LEU A 26 -0.70 -3.56 2.25
N LEU A 27 0.05 -2.74 1.52
CA LEU A 27 1.26 -3.15 0.80
C LEU A 27 2.50 -2.50 1.43
N ILE A 28 3.59 -3.26 1.54
CA ILE A 28 4.94 -2.75 1.83
C ILE A 28 5.86 -3.23 0.72
N SER A 29 6.51 -2.33 -0.03
CA SER A 29 7.32 -2.74 -1.18
C SER A 29 8.37 -1.72 -1.61
N ALA A 30 9.53 -2.22 -2.06
CA ALA A 30 10.55 -1.46 -2.78
C ALA A 30 10.36 -1.49 -4.32
N ARG A 31 9.25 -2.07 -4.81
CA ARG A 31 8.97 -2.22 -6.24
C ARG A 31 7.91 -1.21 -6.67
N MET A 32 8.32 -0.22 -7.47
CA MET A 32 7.44 0.85 -7.97
C MET A 32 6.15 0.30 -8.61
N HIS A 33 6.24 -0.70 -9.50
CA HIS A 33 5.07 -1.28 -10.16
C HIS A 33 4.09 -1.95 -9.18
N ALA A 34 4.59 -2.60 -8.13
CA ALA A 34 3.73 -3.17 -7.09
C ALA A 34 3.01 -2.06 -6.33
N CYS A 35 3.71 -0.96 -6.03
CA CYS A 35 3.12 0.21 -5.37
C CYS A 35 2.04 0.87 -6.23
N VAL A 36 2.29 1.07 -7.52
CA VAL A 36 1.27 1.61 -8.46
C VAL A 36 0.08 0.66 -8.57
N ALA A 37 0.30 -0.65 -8.60
CA ALA A 37 -0.78 -1.63 -8.59
C ALA A 37 -1.66 -1.54 -7.33
N ALA A 38 -1.05 -1.38 -6.15
CA ALA A 38 -1.76 -1.19 -4.89
C ALA A 38 -2.52 0.13 -4.84
N LEU A 39 -1.85 1.25 -5.12
CA LEU A 39 -2.43 2.59 -5.07
C LEU A 39 -3.60 2.74 -6.06
N SER A 40 -3.44 2.25 -7.30
CA SER A 40 -4.53 2.23 -8.30
C SER A 40 -5.69 1.28 -7.93
N SER A 41 -5.54 0.48 -6.89
CA SER A 41 -6.57 -0.43 -6.35
C SER A 41 -7.04 0.01 -4.96
N ALA A 42 -6.77 1.26 -4.55
CA ALA A 42 -7.11 1.81 -3.24
C ALA A 42 -6.53 1.05 -2.02
N VAL A 43 -5.40 0.37 -2.21
CA VAL A 43 -4.68 -0.33 -1.13
C VAL A 43 -3.64 0.62 -0.51
N PRO A 44 -3.69 0.87 0.81
CA PRO A 44 -2.68 1.68 1.48
C PRO A 44 -1.27 1.12 1.29
N THR A 45 -0.29 1.99 1.07
CA THR A 45 1.04 1.55 0.62
C THR A 45 2.18 2.25 1.35
N VAL A 46 3.09 1.45 1.92
CA VAL A 46 4.44 1.87 2.34
C VAL A 46 5.42 1.56 1.21
N GLY A 47 5.80 2.59 0.46
CA GLY A 47 6.83 2.49 -0.57
C GLY A 47 8.23 2.63 0.03
N ILE A 48 9.21 1.87 -0.46
CA ILE A 48 10.62 2.03 -0.09
C ILE A 48 11.38 2.60 -1.30
N SER A 49 11.82 3.85 -1.22
CA SER A 49 12.48 4.55 -2.33
C SER A 49 13.98 4.33 -2.33
N TYR A 50 14.53 3.87 -3.46
CA TYR A 50 15.99 3.69 -3.60
C TYR A 50 16.66 4.75 -4.49
N LEU A 51 15.92 5.53 -5.29
CA LEU A 51 16.50 6.46 -6.29
C LEU A 51 15.55 7.60 -6.71
N GLY A 52 14.75 8.17 -5.79
CA GLY A 52 13.77 9.25 -6.13
C GLY A 52 12.61 8.84 -7.06
N LYS A 53 12.58 7.60 -7.57
CA LYS A 53 11.58 7.09 -8.55
C LYS A 53 10.14 7.03 -8.04
N PHE A 54 9.93 7.28 -6.75
CA PHE A 54 8.62 7.24 -6.10
C PHE A 54 8.00 8.64 -5.97
N GLU A 55 8.84 9.68 -6.02
CA GLU A 55 8.44 11.06 -5.81
C GLU A 55 7.59 11.55 -6.99
N GLY A 56 6.49 12.24 -6.68
CA GLY A 56 5.52 12.73 -7.67
C GLY A 56 4.42 11.73 -8.03
N GLN A 57 4.74 10.48 -8.38
CA GLN A 57 3.73 9.50 -8.80
C GLN A 57 2.78 9.09 -7.66
N PHE A 58 3.30 8.97 -6.44
CA PHE A 58 2.50 8.63 -5.27
C PHE A 58 1.43 9.69 -4.99
N GLU A 59 1.75 10.96 -5.22
CA GLU A 59 0.86 12.10 -4.98
C GLU A 59 -0.40 12.11 -5.85
N TRP A 60 -0.42 11.35 -6.95
CA TRP A 60 -1.58 11.26 -7.84
C TRP A 60 -2.73 10.42 -7.26
N PHE A 61 -2.47 9.64 -6.21
CA PHE A 61 -3.45 8.72 -5.64
C PHE A 61 -3.98 9.26 -4.32
N ASP A 62 -5.28 9.50 -4.23
CA ASP A 62 -5.94 9.87 -2.96
C ASP A 62 -6.19 8.64 -2.06
N VAL A 63 -5.10 7.94 -1.75
CA VAL A 63 -5.07 6.72 -0.94
C VAL A 63 -3.97 6.91 0.12
N PRO A 64 -4.17 6.46 1.37
CA PRO A 64 -3.14 6.55 2.39
C PRO A 64 -1.82 5.92 1.94
N ARG A 65 -0.74 6.70 1.98
CA ARG A 65 0.56 6.30 1.43
C ARG A 65 1.69 6.98 2.18
N VAL A 66 2.85 6.33 2.20
CA VAL A 66 4.10 6.93 2.66
C VAL A 66 5.27 6.34 1.90
N VAL A 67 6.30 7.15 1.67
CA VAL A 67 7.56 6.70 1.08
C VAL A 67 8.66 6.78 2.13
N VAL A 68 9.35 5.67 2.33
CA VAL A 68 10.48 5.53 3.27
C VAL A 68 11.79 5.49 2.47
N PRO A 69 12.78 6.32 2.80
CA PRO A 69 14.11 6.25 2.19
C PRO A 69 14.73 4.86 2.41
N PHE A 70 15.44 4.34 1.41
CA PHE A 70 16.05 3.01 1.45
C PHE A 70 16.98 2.81 2.65
N GLU A 71 17.65 3.86 3.11
CA GLU A 71 18.52 3.87 4.29
C GLU A 71 17.77 3.48 5.57
N ARG A 72 16.44 3.61 5.57
CA ARG A 72 15.55 3.24 6.68
C ARG A 72 14.69 2.01 6.39
N ALA A 73 14.94 1.29 5.30
CA ALA A 73 14.13 0.14 4.89
C ALA A 73 14.12 -1.00 5.94
N THR A 74 15.20 -1.14 6.70
CA THR A 74 15.34 -2.18 7.73
C THR A 74 14.91 -1.71 9.12
N ASP A 75 14.47 -0.46 9.27
CA ASP A 75 13.92 0.05 10.51
C ASP A 75 12.51 -0.51 10.72
N THR A 76 12.45 -1.74 11.22
CA THR A 76 11.19 -2.47 11.41
C THR A 76 10.21 -1.76 12.34
N ALA A 77 10.71 -1.00 13.33
CA ALA A 77 9.87 -0.23 14.25
C ALA A 77 9.20 0.94 13.51
N LEU A 78 9.96 1.67 12.70
CA LEU A 78 9.41 2.72 11.82
C LEU A 78 8.37 2.13 10.85
N ILE A 79 8.73 1.08 10.13
CA ILE A 79 7.86 0.47 9.11
C ILE A 79 6.55 -0.01 9.74
N LYS A 80 6.63 -0.66 10.91
CA LYS A 80 5.44 -1.10 11.65
C LYS A 80 4.55 0.08 12.05
N ARG A 81 5.13 1.13 12.62
CA ARG A 81 4.37 2.33 13.03
C ARG A 81 3.66 2.97 11.84
N LEU A 82 4.37 3.14 10.72
CA LEU A 82 3.80 3.70 9.50
C LEU A 82 2.67 2.81 8.93
N ALA A 83 2.86 1.50 8.93
CA ALA A 83 1.83 0.54 8.52
C ALA A 83 0.55 0.67 9.35
N GLU A 84 0.68 0.76 10.67
CA GLU A 84 -0.46 0.96 11.59
C GLU A 84 -1.16 2.30 11.36
N GLN A 85 -0.40 3.38 11.13
CA GLN A 85 -0.96 4.69 10.80
C GLN A 85 -1.80 4.65 9.51
N LEU A 86 -1.28 4.05 8.43
CA LEU A 86 -2.00 3.94 7.17
C LEU A 86 -3.29 3.11 7.27
N LEU A 87 -3.26 2.02 8.06
CA LEU A 87 -4.45 1.20 8.31
C LEU A 87 -5.53 1.97 9.08
N ASN A 88 -5.12 2.76 10.08
CA ASN A 88 -6.05 3.61 10.83
C ASN A 88 -6.68 4.68 9.94
N GLU A 89 -5.88 5.38 9.12
CA GLU A 89 -6.38 6.38 8.17
C GLU A 89 -7.37 5.77 7.16
N ARG A 90 -7.09 4.57 6.64
CA ARG A 90 -8.01 3.84 5.76
C ARG A 90 -9.35 3.58 6.45
N ASN A 91 -9.32 3.11 7.70
CA ASN A 91 -10.54 2.79 8.45
C ASN A 91 -11.38 4.04 8.72
N VAL A 92 -10.74 5.16 9.08
CA VAL A 92 -11.41 6.44 9.28
C VAL A 92 -12.05 6.96 7.98
N ARG A 93 -11.31 6.93 6.87
CA ARG A 93 -11.85 7.34 5.56
C ARG A 93 -13.03 6.46 5.14
N GLY A 94 -12.93 5.15 5.34
CA GLY A 94 -13.99 4.19 5.01
C GLY A 94 -15.27 4.39 5.84
N SER A 95 -15.17 4.82 7.09
CA SER A 95 -16.34 5.07 7.94
C SER A 95 -17.01 6.42 7.68
N GLN A 96 -16.30 7.37 7.06
CA GLN A 96 -16.82 8.69 6.69
C GLN A 96 -17.63 8.68 5.38
N LEU A 97 -17.42 7.68 4.52
CA LEU A 97 -18.20 7.50 3.30
C LEU A 97 -19.60 7.00 3.65
N LYS A 98 -20.62 7.86 3.55
CA LYS A 98 -22.02 7.42 3.62
C LYS A 98 -22.46 6.96 2.23
N LEU A 99 -23.28 5.92 2.17
CA LEU A 99 -23.81 5.39 0.90
C LEU A 99 -24.55 6.45 0.05
N GLY A 100 -24.98 7.56 0.66
CA GLY A 100 -25.65 8.69 0.00
C GLY A 100 -24.76 9.85 -0.47
N ASP A 101 -23.44 9.78 -0.29
CA ASP A 101 -22.51 10.84 -0.74
C ASP A 101 -22.16 10.74 -2.23
N PHE A 102 -22.59 9.65 -2.90
CA PHE A 102 -22.47 9.48 -4.34
C PHE A 102 -23.72 10.07 -5.00
N GLY A 103 -23.63 11.33 -5.46
CA GLY A 103 -24.73 12.10 -6.06
C GLY A 103 -25.23 11.59 -7.43
N TRP A 104 -25.52 10.30 -7.54
CA TRP A 104 -26.11 9.63 -8.69
C TRP A 104 -27.28 8.70 -8.30
N LEU A 105 -27.83 8.81 -7.09
CA LEU A 105 -29.05 8.15 -6.62
C LEU A 105 -30.03 9.16 -6.03
#